data_AF-A0A352UJP8-F1
#
_entry.id   AF-A0A352UJP8-F1
#
_cell.length_a   1.000
_cell.length_b   1.000
_cell.length_c   1.000
_cell.angle_alpha   90.00
_cell.angle_beta   90.00
_cell.angle_gamma   90.00
#
_symmetry.space_group_name_H-M   'P 1'
#
loop_
_entity.id
_entity.type
_entity.pdbx_description
1 polymer ?
#
loop_
_entity_poly.entity_id
_entity_poly.type
_entity_poly.pdbx_seq_one_letter_code
_entity_poly.pdbx_strand_id
1 'polypeptide(L)'
;WGRVHQTHPTHPLSAAFPEMSERLDPPPVSMGGDGDTPQAGSYPDSDPYTMTGMSVARYVWDTADWDNSRWIVPLGSSGHAGSPHYADQTSTWADVALIPATYSWDTLESEAQTVQTLTSD
;
A
#
# COMPACT_ATOMS: atom_id res chain seq x y z
N TRP A 1 18.19 -4.22 -10.04
CA TRP A 1 17.12 -4.15 -9.04
C TRP A 1 15.74 -3.95 -9.67
N GLY A 2 15.44 -2.80 -10.30
CA GLY A 2 14.12 -2.51 -10.92
C GLY A 2 13.61 -3.43 -12.06
N ARG A 3 14.28 -4.57 -12.31
CA ARG A 3 13.86 -5.63 -13.23
C ARG A 3 13.62 -6.98 -12.54
N VAL A 4 14.20 -7.18 -11.36
CA VAL A 4 14.29 -8.49 -10.70
C VAL A 4 13.80 -8.45 -9.27
N HIS A 5 13.89 -7.29 -8.61
CA HIS A 5 13.44 -7.12 -7.25
C HIS A 5 12.06 -6.52 -7.20
N GLN A 6 11.09 -7.38 -6.92
CA GLN A 6 9.69 -7.07 -7.09
C GLN A 6 8.88 -7.67 -5.94
N THR A 7 7.79 -7.00 -5.61
CA THR A 7 6.73 -7.60 -4.81
C THR A 7 6.07 -8.72 -5.60
N HIS A 8 5.57 -9.72 -4.88
CA HIS A 8 4.71 -10.75 -5.45
C HIS A 8 3.53 -10.98 -4.50
N PRO A 9 2.62 -10.00 -4.35
CA PRO A 9 1.53 -10.10 -3.39
C PRO A 9 0.54 -11.18 -3.86
N THR A 10 0.44 -12.25 -3.08
CA THR A 10 -0.45 -13.37 -3.38
C THR A 10 -1.59 -13.40 -2.37
N HIS A 11 -2.83 -13.35 -2.86
CA HIS A 11 -4.01 -13.42 -2.05
C HIS A 11 -4.17 -14.83 -1.44
N PRO A 12 -4.60 -14.98 -0.17
CA PRO A 12 -4.66 -16.28 0.50
C PRO A 12 -5.52 -17.34 -0.21
N LEU A 13 -6.51 -16.90 -1.00
CA LEU A 13 -7.40 -17.79 -1.74
C LEU A 13 -6.89 -18.15 -3.15
N SER A 14 -5.84 -17.51 -3.66
CA SER A 14 -5.36 -17.74 -5.04
C SER A 14 -4.84 -19.16 -5.25
N ALA A 15 -4.31 -19.81 -4.22
CA ALA A 15 -3.91 -21.21 -4.30
C ALA A 15 -5.11 -22.18 -4.42
N ALA A 16 -6.24 -21.84 -3.79
CA ALA A 16 -7.46 -22.65 -3.82
C ALA A 16 -8.33 -22.37 -5.06
N PHE A 17 -8.24 -21.16 -5.61
CA PHE A 17 -8.98 -20.70 -6.78
C PHE A 17 -8.03 -20.05 -7.81
N PRO A 18 -7.17 -20.85 -8.49
CA PRO A 18 -6.15 -20.32 -9.40
C PRO A 18 -6.73 -19.49 -10.55
N GLU A 19 -7.95 -19.81 -11.00
CA GLU A 19 -8.68 -19.08 -12.03
C GLU A 19 -9.06 -17.64 -11.62
N MET A 20 -9.05 -17.35 -10.32
CA MET A 20 -9.34 -16.03 -9.76
C MET A 20 -8.07 -15.25 -9.39
N SER A 21 -6.89 -15.86 -9.47
CA SER A 21 -5.62 -15.25 -9.02
C SER A 21 -5.35 -13.90 -9.68
N GLU A 22 -5.52 -13.77 -11.00
CA GLU A 22 -5.31 -12.48 -11.71
C GLU A 22 -6.20 -11.34 -11.20
N ARG A 23 -7.36 -11.66 -10.62
CA ARG A 23 -8.26 -10.68 -10.03
C ARG A 23 -7.97 -10.44 -8.55
N LEU A 24 -7.52 -11.47 -7.84
CA LEU A 24 -7.32 -11.43 -6.40
C LEU A 24 -5.93 -10.91 -6.02
N ASP A 25 -4.91 -11.21 -6.81
CA ASP A 25 -3.53 -10.84 -6.53
C ASP A 25 -3.30 -9.38 -6.97
N PRO A 26 -2.89 -8.48 -6.06
CA PRO A 26 -2.53 -7.12 -6.44
C PRO A 26 -1.37 -7.10 -7.45
N PRO A 27 -1.22 -6.01 -8.23
CA PRO A 27 -0.14 -5.93 -9.21
C PRO A 27 1.23 -5.93 -8.54
N PRO A 28 2.22 -6.68 -9.07
CA PRO A 28 3.59 -6.63 -8.59
C PRO A 28 4.23 -5.28 -8.97
N VAL A 29 5.08 -4.75 -8.10
CA VAL A 29 5.87 -3.54 -8.34
C VAL A 29 7.33 -3.75 -8.03
N SER A 30 8.19 -3.10 -8.80
CA SER A 30 9.64 -3.13 -8.57
C SER A 30 10.02 -2.03 -7.59
N MET A 31 10.92 -2.32 -6.66
CA MET A 31 11.42 -1.31 -5.71
C MET A 31 12.91 -1.46 -5.46
N GLY A 32 13.46 -0.43 -4.81
CA GLY A 32 14.78 -0.34 -4.18
C GLY A 32 14.97 -1.22 -2.94
N GLY A 33 16.18 -1.16 -2.40
CA GLY A 33 16.52 -1.69 -1.08
C GLY A 33 16.62 -3.20 -0.98
N ASP A 34 17.18 -3.67 0.13
CA ASP A 34 17.31 -5.07 0.53
C ASP A 34 17.06 -5.21 2.04
N GLY A 35 17.31 -6.39 2.62
CA GLY A 35 17.11 -6.64 4.05
C GLY A 35 18.01 -5.84 5.00
N ASP A 36 19.11 -5.27 4.50
CA ASP A 36 20.10 -4.52 5.30
C ASP A 36 19.98 -3.00 5.11
N THR A 37 19.20 -2.55 4.12
CA THR A 37 18.96 -1.13 3.86
C THR A 37 17.74 -0.57 4.64
N PRO A 38 17.66 0.75 4.88
CA PRO A 38 16.47 1.37 5.47
C PRO A 38 15.18 1.14 4.70
N GLN A 39 15.26 1.07 3.35
CA GLN A 39 14.16 0.60 2.51
C GLN A 39 14.16 -0.93 2.55
N ALA A 40 13.72 -1.51 3.67
CA ALA A 40 13.86 -2.93 3.99
C ALA A 40 13.10 -3.86 3.02
N GLY A 41 13.68 -4.13 1.84
CA GLY A 41 13.18 -4.98 0.77
C GLY A 41 13.74 -6.39 0.86
N SER A 42 13.49 -7.10 1.96
CA SER A 42 14.12 -8.41 2.18
C SER A 42 13.50 -9.51 1.31
N TYR A 43 14.32 -10.49 0.95
CA TYR A 43 13.94 -11.69 0.20
C TYR A 43 14.72 -12.89 0.78
N PRO A 44 14.22 -14.14 0.66
CA PRO A 44 14.93 -15.31 1.11
C PRO A 44 15.94 -15.80 0.04
N ASP A 45 17.00 -16.50 0.47
CA ASP A 45 17.97 -17.09 -0.47
C ASP A 45 17.35 -18.12 -1.43
N SER A 46 16.25 -18.77 -1.02
CA SER A 46 15.53 -19.77 -1.82
C SER A 46 14.72 -19.20 -2.98
N ASP A 47 14.39 -17.90 -2.91
CA ASP A 47 13.65 -17.18 -3.95
C ASP A 47 14.27 -15.78 -4.10
N PRO A 48 15.49 -15.71 -4.66
CA PRO A 48 16.26 -14.49 -4.68
C PRO A 48 15.53 -13.41 -5.45
N TYR A 49 15.56 -12.19 -4.91
CA TYR A 49 14.95 -10.99 -5.44
C TYR A 49 13.42 -10.90 -5.31
N THR A 50 12.68 -11.97 -5.04
CA THR A 50 11.24 -11.87 -4.73
C THR A 50 11.05 -11.34 -3.32
N MET A 51 10.49 -10.14 -3.20
CA MET A 51 10.34 -9.47 -1.90
C MET A 51 9.33 -10.19 -1.02
N THR A 52 9.77 -10.57 0.18
CA THR A 52 8.90 -11.17 1.22
C THR A 52 8.80 -10.31 2.48
N GLY A 53 9.70 -9.35 2.67
CA GLY A 53 9.62 -8.35 3.72
C GLY A 53 9.69 -6.94 3.15
N MET A 54 8.86 -6.06 3.69
CA MET A 54 8.71 -4.66 3.28
C MET A 54 7.95 -3.87 4.34
N SER A 55 7.94 -2.54 4.21
CA SER A 55 7.12 -1.67 5.06
C SER A 55 5.63 -1.92 4.80
N VAL A 56 4.87 -2.20 5.85
CA VAL A 56 3.39 -2.24 5.80
C VAL A 56 2.75 -0.85 5.86
N ALA A 57 3.52 0.16 6.28
CA ALA A 57 3.18 1.58 6.22
C ALA A 57 4.46 2.42 6.27
N ARG A 58 4.42 3.63 5.73
CA ARG A 58 5.42 4.67 6.00
C ARG A 58 4.70 5.96 6.37
N TYR A 59 5.24 6.74 7.28
CA TYR A 59 4.60 7.96 7.76
C TYR A 59 5.61 8.96 8.29
N VAL A 60 5.23 10.24 8.23
CA VAL A 60 5.94 11.37 8.81
C VAL A 60 4.89 12.29 9.43
N TRP A 61 5.06 12.61 10.70
CA TRP A 61 4.13 13.47 11.45
C TRP A 61 4.80 14.81 11.72
N ASP A 62 4.19 15.88 11.24
CA ASP A 62 4.61 17.25 11.57
C ASP A 62 3.82 17.70 12.80
N THR A 63 4.49 17.77 13.95
CA THR A 63 3.86 18.11 15.22
C THR A 63 3.57 19.60 15.37
N ALA A 64 4.08 20.44 14.46
CA ALA A 64 3.78 21.87 14.41
C ALA A 64 2.60 22.17 13.47
N ASP A 65 2.41 21.34 12.43
CA ASP A 65 1.32 21.45 11.47
C ASP A 65 0.82 20.06 11.04
N TRP A 66 -0.28 19.60 11.64
CA TRP A 66 -0.79 18.25 11.40
C TRP A 66 -1.22 18.01 9.95
N ASP A 67 -1.69 19.03 9.22
CA ASP A 67 -2.07 18.89 7.80
C ASP A 67 -0.85 18.74 6.87
N ASN A 68 0.34 19.06 7.38
CA ASN A 68 1.60 18.77 6.69
C ASN A 68 2.09 17.31 6.91
N SER A 69 1.37 16.51 7.71
CA SER A 69 1.69 15.10 7.91
C SER A 69 1.40 14.25 6.68
N ARG A 70 2.13 13.14 6.54
CA ARG A 70 2.08 12.27 5.36
C ARG A 70 2.15 10.81 5.77
N TRP A 71 1.49 9.95 4.99
CA TRP A 71 1.48 8.50 5.22
C TRP A 71 1.25 7.75 3.91
N ILE A 72 1.42 6.42 3.92
CA ILE A 72 1.17 5.55 2.76
C ILE A 72 1.12 4.08 3.21
N VAL A 73 0.38 3.24 2.48
CA VAL A 73 0.39 1.78 2.58
C VAL A 73 0.76 1.14 1.24
N PRO A 74 1.28 -0.11 1.21
CA PRO A 74 1.75 -0.74 -0.03
C PRO A 74 0.68 -1.04 -1.08
N LEU A 75 -0.59 -1.10 -0.71
CA LEU A 75 -1.69 -1.45 -1.61
C LEU A 75 -2.72 -0.31 -1.67
N GLY A 76 -3.72 -0.34 -0.82
CA GLY A 76 -4.77 0.66 -0.75
C GLY A 76 -5.59 0.49 0.52
N SER A 77 -6.63 1.31 0.69
CA SER A 77 -7.46 1.30 1.91
C SER A 77 -8.49 0.16 1.95
N SER A 78 -8.68 -0.57 0.85
CA SER A 78 -9.71 -1.61 0.73
C SER A 78 -9.12 -3.01 0.63
N GLY A 79 -9.75 -3.98 1.32
CA GLY A 79 -9.48 -5.41 1.12
C GLY A 79 -10.31 -6.06 0.00
N HIS A 80 -11.22 -5.32 -0.64
CA HIS A 80 -12.07 -5.86 -1.71
C HIS A 80 -11.36 -5.74 -3.05
N ALA A 81 -11.06 -6.85 -3.72
CA ALA A 81 -10.39 -6.88 -5.03
C ALA A 81 -11.10 -6.09 -6.14
N GLY A 82 -12.40 -5.85 -6.02
CA GLY A 82 -13.16 -5.02 -6.95
C GLY A 82 -13.19 -3.52 -6.63
N SER A 83 -12.56 -3.10 -5.53
CA SER A 83 -12.54 -1.69 -5.11
C SER A 83 -11.51 -0.89 -5.90
N PRO A 84 -11.80 0.37 -6.27
CA PRO A 84 -10.77 1.26 -6.81
C PRO A 84 -9.62 1.47 -5.80
N HIS A 85 -9.88 1.32 -4.49
CA HIS A 85 -8.89 1.47 -3.43
C HIS A 85 -8.24 0.15 -3.00
N TYR A 86 -8.26 -0.88 -3.84
CA TYR A 86 -7.62 -2.17 -3.53
C TYR A 86 -6.09 -2.07 -3.59
N ALA A 87 -5.57 -1.33 -4.56
CA ALA A 87 -4.14 -1.24 -4.86
C ALA A 87 -3.72 0.15 -5.43
N ASP A 88 -4.52 1.19 -5.19
CA ASP A 88 -4.33 2.54 -5.75
C ASP A 88 -3.12 3.30 -5.20
N GLN A 89 -2.60 2.92 -4.03
CA GLN A 89 -1.39 3.52 -3.44
C GLN A 89 -0.10 2.83 -3.89
N THR A 90 -0.19 1.68 -4.58
CA THR A 90 0.96 0.80 -4.87
C THR A 90 2.09 1.53 -5.60
N SER A 91 1.78 2.33 -6.62
CA SER A 91 2.79 3.07 -7.39
C SER A 91 3.48 4.15 -6.54
N THR A 92 2.70 5.00 -5.86
CA THR A 92 3.20 6.05 -4.95
C THR A 92 4.08 5.45 -3.85
N TRP A 93 3.65 4.33 -3.29
CA TRP A 93 4.42 3.60 -2.29
C TRP A 93 5.71 3.01 -2.85
N ALA A 94 5.69 2.44 -4.07
CA ALA A 94 6.89 1.91 -4.71
C ALA A 94 7.95 3.00 -4.97
N ASP A 95 7.50 4.21 -5.28
CA ASP A 95 8.33 5.40 -5.50
C ASP A 95 8.87 6.03 -4.20
N VAL A 96 8.59 5.42 -3.04
CA VAL A 96 8.96 5.95 -1.71
C VAL A 96 8.33 7.33 -1.44
N ALA A 97 7.23 7.64 -2.13
CA ALA A 97 6.43 8.82 -1.90
C ALA A 97 5.34 8.56 -0.85
N LEU A 98 4.75 9.64 -0.35
CA LEU A 98 3.70 9.62 0.67
C LEU A 98 2.50 10.43 0.18
N ILE A 99 1.30 10.08 0.65
CA ILE A 99 0.08 10.85 0.46
C ILE A 99 -0.24 11.71 1.69
N PRO A 100 -1.05 12.77 1.56
CA PRO A 100 -1.54 13.53 2.70
C PRO A 100 -2.17 12.66 3.79
N ALA A 101 -1.83 12.95 5.05
CA ALA A 101 -2.56 12.49 6.22
C ALA A 101 -3.42 13.65 6.73
N THR A 102 -4.48 13.99 5.99
CA THR A 102 -5.34 15.14 6.24
C THR A 102 -5.95 15.10 7.65
N TYR A 103 -5.83 16.19 8.40
CA TYR A 103 -6.27 16.28 9.79
C TYR A 103 -7.44 17.25 9.98
N SER A 104 -7.40 18.41 9.32
CA SER A 104 -8.45 19.41 9.40
C SER A 104 -9.77 18.92 8.82
N TRP A 105 -10.85 19.04 9.61
CA TRP A 105 -12.20 18.63 9.21
C TRP A 105 -12.68 19.36 7.96
N ASP A 106 -12.48 20.67 7.88
CA ASP A 106 -12.88 21.46 6.71
C ASP A 106 -12.27 20.92 5.41
N THR A 107 -10.99 20.50 5.46
CA THR A 107 -10.31 19.90 4.32
C THR A 107 -10.84 18.50 4.02
N LEU A 108 -10.93 17.63 5.05
CA LEU A 108 -11.48 16.28 4.92
C LEU A 108 -12.88 16.28 4.29
N GLU A 109 -13.77 17.16 4.75
CA GLU A 109 -15.13 17.28 4.23
C GLU A 109 -15.15 17.79 2.78
N SER A 110 -14.27 18.72 2.43
CA SER A 110 -14.18 19.26 1.07
C SER A 110 -13.63 18.26 0.03
N GLU A 111 -12.80 17.32 0.48
CA GLU A 111 -12.14 16.31 -0.37
C GLU A 111 -12.86 14.95 -0.34
N ALA A 112 -13.91 14.80 0.47
CA ALA A 112 -14.61 13.54 0.65
C ALA A 112 -15.21 13.01 -0.66
N GLN A 113 -14.82 11.79 -1.05
CA GLN A 113 -15.39 11.10 -2.21
C GLN A 113 -16.73 10.44 -1.90
N THR A 114 -16.93 10.00 -0.65
CA THR A 114 -18.17 9.40 -0.16
C THR A 114 -18.44 9.89 1.26
N VAL A 115 -19.71 10.08 1.62
CA VAL A 115 -20.16 10.48 2.96
C VAL A 115 -21.29 9.56 3.37
N GLN A 116 -21.20 9.01 4.59
CA GLN A 116 -22.22 8.11 5.14
C GLN A 116 -22.59 8.56 6.55
N THR A 117 -23.88 8.78 6.78
CA THR A 117 -24.43 9.06 8.12
C THR A 117 -24.87 7.76 8.76
N LEU A 118 -24.35 7.47 9.96
CA LEU A 118 -24.80 6.36 10.79
C LEU A 118 -25.73 6.89 11.86
N THR A 119 -26.98 6.42 11.89
CA THR A 119 -27.97 6.76 12.92
C THR A 119 -28.15 5.56 13.84
N SER A 120 -28.42 5.82 15.12
CA SER A 120 -28.99 4.77 15.98
C SER A 120 -30.44 4.51 15.56
N ASP A 121 -30.88 3.25 15.67
CA ASP A 121 -32.31 2.90 15.60
C ASP A 121 -33.12 3.58 16.72
#